data_AF-A0AAX3S974-F1
#
_entry.id   AF-A0AAX3S974-F1
#
_cell.length_a   1.000
_cell.length_b   1.000
_cell.length_c   1.000
_cell.angle_alpha   90.00
_cell.angle_beta   90.00
_cell.angle_gamma   90.00
#
_symmetry.space_group_name_H-M   'P 1'
#
loop_
_entity.id
_entity.type
_entity.pdbx_description
1 polymer ?
#
loop_
_entity_poly.entity_id
_entity_poly.type
_entity_poly.pdbx_seq_one_letter_code
_entity_poly.pdbx_strand_id
1 'polypeptide(L)'
;MQKKLLNQPRRLKQQGFTLIELLIVVAIIGVLAAVGVPQYGNYLDRSSLNACQGELSAFRSAVIAESTLEQNADSAGVATAVSFNFQACDLDAENSPSDADIADAFINPTGNDEVDAEGIVSNRGVSAGEINIVNGAIVAQ
;
A
#
# COMPACT_ATOMS: atom_id res chain seq x y z
N MET A 1 -2.47 81.26 0.68
CA MET A 1 -1.26 80.53 1.14
C MET A 1 -1.65 79.09 1.47
N GLN A 2 -1.08 78.13 0.73
CA GLN A 2 -1.50 76.73 0.68
C GLN A 2 -0.98 75.95 1.90
N LYS A 3 -1.88 75.33 2.66
CA LYS A 3 -1.53 74.40 3.74
C LYS A 3 -0.99 73.11 3.11
N LYS A 4 0.32 72.92 3.19
CA LYS A 4 1.02 71.70 2.79
C LYS A 4 0.64 70.59 3.78
N LEU A 5 -0.31 69.74 3.39
CA LEU A 5 -0.66 68.52 4.12
C LEU A 5 0.57 67.59 4.04
N LEU A 6 1.32 67.49 5.14
CA LEU A 6 2.44 66.57 5.26
C LEU A 6 1.90 65.14 5.29
N ASN A 7 1.96 64.48 4.14
CA ASN A 7 1.73 63.04 4.01
C ASN A 7 2.87 62.29 4.72
N GLN A 8 2.74 62.10 6.04
CA GLN A 8 3.67 61.29 6.82
C GLN A 8 3.39 59.81 6.54
N PRO A 9 4.35 59.05 6.00
CA PRO A 9 4.17 57.61 5.81
C PRO A 9 4.01 56.96 7.18
N ARG A 10 2.84 56.38 7.44
CA ARG A 10 2.61 55.55 8.63
C ARG A 10 3.56 54.36 8.55
N ARG A 11 4.62 54.34 9.35
CA ARG A 11 5.41 53.12 9.58
C ARG A 11 4.50 52.11 10.26
N LEU A 12 4.03 51.12 9.51
CA LEU A 12 3.43 49.93 10.08
C LEU A 12 4.48 49.30 10.99
N LYS A 13 4.20 49.20 12.30
CA LYS A 13 5.10 48.52 13.24
C LYS A 13 5.21 47.07 12.77
N GLN A 14 6.41 46.68 12.37
CA GLN A 14 6.71 45.30 11.99
C GLN A 14 6.66 44.45 13.28
N GLN A 15 5.53 43.79 13.50
CA GLN A 15 5.38 42.79 14.56
C GLN A 15 6.05 41.51 14.07
N GLY A 16 7.27 41.26 14.53
CA GLY A 16 8.00 40.03 14.26
C GLY A 16 7.53 38.91 15.20
N PHE A 17 7.61 37.67 14.72
CA PHE A 17 7.41 36.46 15.53
C PHE A 17 8.49 36.40 16.61
N THR A 18 8.12 36.12 17.85
CA THR A 18 9.11 35.97 18.94
C THR A 18 9.76 34.59 18.87
N LEU A 19 11.04 34.50 19.27
CA LEU A 19 11.74 33.21 19.33
C LEU A 19 11.05 32.23 20.30
N ILE A 20 10.43 32.76 21.37
CA ILE A 20 9.71 31.95 22.34
C ILE A 20 8.42 31.35 21.77
N GLU A 21 7.69 32.09 20.93
CA GLU A 21 6.51 31.56 20.22
C GLU A 21 6.91 30.40 19.30
N LEU A 22 8.03 30.53 18.58
CA LEU A 22 8.53 29.47 17.72
C LEU A 22 8.96 28.23 18.54
N LEU A 23 9.63 28.45 19.68
CA LEU A 23 10.12 27.36 20.53
C LEU A 23 8.99 26.48 21.07
N ILE A 24 7.87 27.09 21.48
CA ILE A 24 6.70 26.36 21.97
C ILE A 24 6.04 25.56 20.83
N VAL A 25 5.96 26.13 19.62
CA VAL A 25 5.39 25.44 18.45
C VAL A 25 6.20 24.19 18.11
N VAL A 26 7.53 24.30 18.07
CA VAL A 26 8.42 23.16 17.79
C VAL A 26 8.33 22.11 18.90
N ALA A 27 8.21 22.52 20.16
CA ALA A 27 8.02 21.58 21.27
C ALA A 27 6.72 20.76 21.12
N ILE A 28 5.61 21.41 20.75
CA ILE A 28 4.33 20.71 20.53
C ILE A 28 4.41 19.78 19.32
N ILE A 29 4.94 20.26 18.18
CA ILE A 29 5.11 19.43 16.98
C ILE A 29 6.03 18.25 17.27
N GLY A 30 7.07 18.42 18.08
CA GLY A 30 7.98 17.35 18.48
C GLY A 30 7.27 16.21 19.21
N VAL A 31 6.37 16.52 20.15
CA VAL A 31 5.57 15.51 20.86
C VAL A 31 4.59 14.81 19.89
N LEU A 32 3.90 15.57 19.03
CA LEU A 32 2.97 15.00 18.05
C LEU A 32 3.68 14.09 17.05
N ALA A 33 4.86 14.49 16.56
CA ALA A 33 5.64 13.72 15.61
C ALA A 33 6.14 12.40 16.23
N ALA A 34 6.56 12.42 17.50
CA ALA A 34 7.04 11.23 18.21
C ALA A 34 5.99 10.11 18.26
N VAL A 35 4.71 10.46 18.38
CA VAL A 35 3.61 9.48 18.38
C VAL A 35 3.04 9.25 16.97
N GLY A 36 3.00 10.28 16.13
CA GLY A 36 2.36 10.23 14.81
C GLY A 36 3.17 9.46 13.76
N VAL A 37 4.49 9.60 13.75
CA VAL A 37 5.36 8.91 12.77
C VAL A 37 5.24 7.39 12.81
N PRO A 38 5.35 6.70 13.96
CA PRO A 38 5.23 5.24 13.98
C PRO A 38 3.84 4.75 13.57
N GLN A 39 2.77 5.49 13.93
CA GLN A 39 1.41 5.12 13.54
C GLN A 39 1.18 5.26 12.03
N TYR A 40 1.76 6.29 11.40
CA TYR A 40 1.64 6.49 9.96
C TYR A 40 2.33 5.38 9.15
N GLY A 41 3.46 4.85 9.64
CA GLY A 41 4.12 3.68 9.04
C GLY A 41 3.19 2.48 8.97
N ASN A 42 2.60 2.08 10.10
CA ASN A 42 1.64 0.97 10.15
C ASN A 42 0.40 1.19 9.25
N TYR A 43 -0.02 2.44 9.09
CA TYR A 43 -1.13 2.77 8.19
C TYR A 43 -0.75 2.56 6.72
N LEU A 44 0.43 3.01 6.30
CA LEU A 44 0.93 2.80 4.94
C LEU A 44 1.11 1.31 4.64
N ASP A 45 1.64 0.56 5.60
CA ASP A 45 1.83 -0.88 5.52
C ASP A 45 0.49 -1.62 5.32
N ARG A 46 -0.52 -1.35 6.16
CA ARG A 46 -1.88 -1.90 5.97
C ARG A 46 -2.53 -1.49 4.65
N SER A 47 -2.34 -0.23 4.25
CA SER A 47 -2.86 0.28 2.97
C SER A 47 -2.25 -0.48 1.79
N SER A 48 -0.94 -0.74 1.84
CA SER A 48 -0.21 -1.48 0.82
C SER A 48 -0.61 -2.96 0.74
N LEU A 49 -0.85 -3.62 1.87
CA LEU A 49 -1.42 -4.97 1.89
C LEU A 49 -2.83 -5.03 1.30
N ASN A 50 -3.69 -4.06 1.62
CA ASN A 50 -5.04 -4.02 1.06
C ASN A 50 -5.02 -3.79 -0.46
N ALA A 51 -4.07 -2.98 -0.95
CA ALA A 51 -3.86 -2.81 -2.39
C ALA A 51 -3.40 -4.12 -3.04
N CYS A 52 -2.46 -4.83 -2.42
CA CYS A 52 -2.02 -6.14 -2.89
C CYS A 52 -3.17 -7.17 -2.93
N GLN A 53 -4.00 -7.27 -1.88
CA GLN A 53 -5.19 -8.12 -1.89
C GLN A 53 -6.15 -7.77 -3.04
N GLY A 54 -6.31 -6.47 -3.34
CA GLY A 54 -7.10 -6.00 -4.46
C GLY A 54 -6.55 -6.46 -5.82
N GLU A 55 -5.23 -6.38 -6.00
CA GLU A 55 -4.54 -6.91 -7.19
C GLU A 55 -4.72 -8.43 -7.31
N LEU A 56 -4.51 -9.17 -6.22
CA LEU A 56 -4.73 -10.63 -6.18
C LEU A 56 -6.18 -11.01 -6.54
N SER A 57 -7.17 -10.24 -6.08
CA SER A 57 -8.58 -10.48 -6.42
C SER A 57 -8.87 -10.21 -7.90
N ALA A 58 -8.23 -9.19 -8.49
CA ALA A 58 -8.34 -8.90 -9.91
C ALA A 58 -7.65 -9.98 -10.75
N PHE A 59 -6.45 -10.40 -10.33
CA PHE A 59 -5.72 -11.50 -10.95
C PHE A 59 -6.52 -12.81 -10.90
N ARG A 60 -7.05 -13.19 -9.73
CA ARG A 60 -7.95 -14.34 -9.57
C ARG A 60 -9.10 -14.33 -10.58
N SER A 61 -9.74 -13.18 -10.75
CA SER A 61 -10.87 -13.05 -11.67
C SER A 61 -10.43 -13.26 -13.14
N ALA A 62 -9.26 -12.75 -13.52
CA ALA A 62 -8.70 -12.95 -14.85
C ALA A 62 -8.26 -14.41 -15.09
N VAL A 63 -7.56 -15.00 -14.12
CA VAL A 63 -7.11 -16.41 -14.13
C VAL A 63 -8.31 -17.36 -14.26
N ILE A 64 -9.36 -17.17 -13.46
CA ILE A 64 -10.56 -18.00 -13.55
C ILE A 64 -11.23 -17.84 -14.92
N ALA A 65 -11.38 -16.60 -15.40
CA ALA A 65 -11.98 -16.36 -16.72
C ALA A 65 -11.23 -17.10 -17.84
N GLU A 66 -9.89 -17.02 -17.84
CA GLU A 66 -9.05 -17.68 -18.86
C GLU A 66 -9.11 -19.21 -18.74
N SER A 67 -9.05 -19.75 -17.52
CA SER A 67 -9.16 -21.19 -17.27
C SER A 67 -10.48 -21.80 -17.77
N THR A 68 -11.57 -21.01 -17.85
CA THR A 68 -12.83 -21.49 -18.42
C THR A 68 -12.87 -21.51 -19.95
N LEU A 69 -12.03 -20.71 -20.62
CA LEU A 69 -11.93 -20.68 -22.09
C LEU A 69 -11.08 -21.85 -22.60
N GLU A 70 -10.03 -22.18 -21.88
CA GLU A 70 -9.15 -23.31 -22.15
C GLU A 70 -9.50 -24.49 -21.24
N GLN A 71 -10.45 -25.34 -21.66
CA GLN A 71 -10.70 -26.62 -20.98
C GLN A 71 -9.37 -27.41 -20.95
N ASN A 72 -8.76 -27.55 -19.76
CA ASN A 72 -7.45 -28.16 -19.48
C ASN A 72 -6.22 -27.24 -19.62
N ALA A 73 -6.35 -25.95 -19.33
CA ALA A 73 -5.14 -25.15 -19.14
C ALA A 73 -4.41 -25.59 -17.86
N ASP A 74 -3.20 -26.12 -18.05
CA ASP A 74 -2.20 -26.24 -17.01
C ASP A 74 -1.96 -24.84 -16.39
N SER A 75 -1.69 -24.78 -15.10
CA SER A 75 -1.59 -23.54 -14.32
C SER A 75 -0.48 -22.62 -14.86
N ALA A 76 0.57 -23.19 -15.44
CA ALA A 76 1.61 -22.47 -16.17
C ALA A 76 1.12 -21.85 -17.50
N GLY A 77 0.16 -22.50 -18.18
CA GLY A 77 -0.46 -22.01 -19.41
C GLY A 77 -1.38 -20.81 -19.15
N VAL A 78 -2.21 -20.90 -18.10
CA VAL A 78 -3.08 -19.79 -17.70
C VAL A 78 -2.27 -18.58 -17.21
N ALA A 79 -1.24 -18.79 -16.38
CA ALA A 79 -0.39 -17.70 -15.92
C ALA A 79 0.32 -16.97 -17.08
N THR A 80 0.75 -17.71 -18.11
CA THR A 80 1.36 -17.12 -19.31
C THR A 80 0.33 -16.35 -20.16
N ALA A 81 -0.91 -16.84 -20.26
CA ALA A 81 -1.98 -16.17 -21.00
C ALA A 81 -2.48 -14.90 -20.27
N VAL A 82 -2.49 -14.93 -18.94
CA VAL A 82 -2.88 -13.81 -18.08
C VAL A 82 -1.65 -12.98 -17.71
N SER A 83 -1.23 -12.11 -18.64
CA SER A 83 -0.20 -11.11 -18.35
C SER A 83 -0.72 -10.06 -17.36
N PHE A 84 -0.48 -10.27 -16.07
CA PHE A 84 -0.84 -9.34 -15.01
C PHE A 84 0.42 -8.65 -14.47
N ASN A 85 0.34 -7.34 -14.26
CA ASN A 85 1.43 -6.58 -13.66
C ASN A 85 1.06 -6.29 -12.20
N PHE A 86 1.78 -6.95 -11.28
CA PHE A 86 1.66 -6.67 -9.85
C PHE A 86 2.51 -5.45 -9.51
N GLN A 87 1.89 -4.47 -8.86
CA GLN A 87 2.56 -3.24 -8.46
C GLN A 87 2.47 -3.03 -6.94
N ALA A 88 1.38 -3.49 -6.32
CA ALA A 88 1.18 -3.45 -4.89
C ALA A 88 1.65 -4.73 -4.19
N CYS A 89 1.56 -5.88 -4.86
CA CYS A 89 2.19 -7.12 -4.42
C CYS A 89 3.64 -7.22 -4.88
N ASP A 90 4.49 -7.79 -4.05
CA ASP A 90 5.84 -8.20 -4.40
C ASP A 90 5.89 -9.73 -4.42
N LEU A 91 5.93 -10.27 -5.63
CA LEU A 91 5.99 -11.71 -5.88
C LEU A 91 7.43 -12.19 -6.11
N ASP A 92 8.39 -11.27 -6.16
CA ASP A 92 9.82 -11.55 -6.36
C ASP A 92 10.59 -11.62 -5.02
N ALA A 93 9.90 -11.40 -3.90
CA ALA A 93 10.51 -11.49 -2.58
C ALA A 93 10.94 -12.94 -2.24
N GLU A 94 11.94 -13.08 -1.36
CA GLU A 94 12.43 -14.41 -0.95
C GLU A 94 11.30 -15.25 -0.33
N ASN A 95 11.10 -16.46 -0.86
CA ASN A 95 10.03 -17.40 -0.52
C ASN A 95 8.60 -16.95 -0.90
N SER A 96 8.43 -15.89 -1.69
CA SER A 96 7.12 -15.60 -2.29
C SER A 96 6.80 -16.62 -3.39
N PRO A 97 5.52 -16.99 -3.53
CA PRO A 97 5.09 -17.92 -4.56
C PRO A 97 5.13 -17.21 -5.92
N SER A 98 5.48 -17.95 -6.97
CA SER A 98 5.46 -17.38 -8.33
C SER A 98 4.04 -17.03 -8.74
N ASP A 99 3.90 -16.17 -9.75
CA ASP A 99 2.60 -15.87 -10.38
C ASP A 99 1.90 -17.13 -10.90
N ALA A 100 2.66 -18.13 -11.35
CA ALA A 100 2.15 -19.46 -11.72
C ALA A 100 1.63 -20.26 -10.52
N ASP A 101 2.32 -20.22 -9.38
CA ASP A 101 1.87 -20.89 -8.14
C ASP A 101 0.58 -20.24 -7.60
N ILE A 102 0.49 -18.91 -7.68
CA ILE A 102 -0.71 -18.15 -7.31
C ILE A 102 -1.87 -18.47 -8.27
N ALA A 103 -1.61 -18.58 -9.56
CA ALA A 103 -2.63 -18.99 -10.54
C ALA A 103 -3.13 -20.41 -10.26
N ASP A 104 -2.22 -21.35 -9.93
CA ASP A 104 -2.56 -22.71 -9.55
C ASP A 104 -3.43 -22.74 -8.29
N ALA A 105 -3.07 -21.97 -7.27
CA ALA A 105 -3.84 -21.83 -6.04
C ALA A 105 -5.30 -21.38 -6.27
N PHE A 106 -5.57 -20.60 -7.33
CA PHE A 106 -6.93 -20.18 -7.66
C PHE A 106 -7.71 -21.17 -8.54
N ILE A 107 -7.03 -21.90 -9.42
CA ILE A 107 -7.67 -22.83 -10.38
C ILE A 107 -7.84 -24.22 -9.75
N ASN A 108 -6.82 -24.68 -9.03
CA ASN A 108 -6.75 -25.99 -8.39
C ASN A 108 -6.59 -25.84 -6.87
N PRO A 109 -7.53 -25.19 -6.17
CA PRO A 109 -7.44 -25.06 -4.73
C PRO A 109 -7.40 -26.44 -4.08
N THR A 110 -6.49 -26.60 -3.14
CA THR A 110 -6.37 -27.77 -2.28
C THR A 110 -7.57 -27.84 -1.33
N GLY A 111 -7.71 -28.97 -0.65
CA GLY A 111 -8.85 -29.25 0.19
C GLY A 111 -8.93 -28.37 1.45
N ASN A 112 -9.70 -28.88 2.41
CA ASN A 112 -9.97 -28.29 3.73
C ASN A 112 -8.75 -27.62 4.41
N ASP A 113 -8.86 -26.30 4.65
CA ASP A 113 -7.92 -25.43 5.39
C ASP A 113 -6.44 -25.51 4.98
N GLU A 114 -6.16 -26.11 3.83
CA GLU A 114 -4.80 -26.24 3.30
C GLU A 114 -4.41 -24.95 2.57
N VAL A 115 -3.16 -24.57 2.75
CA VAL A 115 -2.62 -23.33 2.19
C VAL A 115 -2.03 -23.65 0.83
N ASP A 116 -2.60 -23.03 -0.20
CA ASP A 116 -2.25 -23.22 -1.60
C ASP A 116 -1.05 -22.37 -2.01
N ALA A 117 -0.92 -21.18 -1.43
CA ALA A 117 0.19 -20.25 -1.65
C ALA A 117 0.43 -19.44 -0.37
N GLU A 118 1.68 -19.39 0.09
CA GLU A 118 2.10 -18.71 1.33
C GLU A 118 3.09 -17.59 1.04
N GLY A 119 3.13 -16.59 1.90
CA GLY A 119 4.22 -15.59 1.89
C GLY A 119 4.11 -14.55 0.78
N ILE A 120 2.88 -14.24 0.33
CA ILE A 120 2.65 -13.14 -0.62
C ILE A 120 2.72 -11.84 0.17
N VAL A 121 3.72 -11.01 -0.12
CA VAL A 121 3.94 -9.74 0.58
C VAL A 121 3.56 -8.56 -0.31
N SER A 122 3.33 -7.41 0.32
CA SER A 122 3.26 -6.16 -0.42
C SER A 122 4.64 -5.69 -0.87
N ASN A 123 4.71 -4.79 -1.84
CA ASN A 123 5.90 -4.02 -2.22
C ASN A 123 6.57 -3.23 -1.07
N ARG A 124 5.97 -3.18 0.12
CA ARG A 124 6.60 -2.67 1.35
C ARG A 124 7.32 -3.75 2.18
N GLY A 125 7.25 -5.01 1.75
CA GLY A 125 7.87 -6.16 2.39
C GLY A 125 7.06 -6.75 3.55
N VAL A 126 7.66 -7.74 4.23
CA VAL A 126 7.03 -8.55 5.28
C VAL A 126 6.55 -7.76 6.51
N SER A 127 7.08 -6.55 6.77
CA SER A 127 6.61 -5.75 7.92
C SER A 127 5.17 -5.29 7.76
N ALA A 128 4.66 -5.30 6.53
CA ALA A 128 3.26 -4.97 6.27
C ALA A 128 2.30 -6.09 6.64
N GLY A 129 2.79 -7.32 6.82
CA GLY A 129 2.06 -8.56 6.97
C GLY A 129 2.14 -9.41 5.70
N GLU A 130 1.50 -10.58 5.73
CA GLU A 130 1.55 -11.57 4.67
C GLU A 130 0.13 -11.93 4.22
N ILE A 131 0.00 -12.31 2.95
CA ILE A 131 -1.23 -12.82 2.36
C ILE A 131 -0.98 -14.27 1.98
N ASN A 132 -1.92 -15.12 2.36
CA ASN A 132 -1.95 -16.52 1.98
C ASN A 132 -3.19 -16.79 1.14
N ILE A 133 -3.12 -17.81 0.29
CA ILE A 133 -4.27 -18.35 -0.41
C ILE A 133 -4.61 -19.69 0.24
N VAL A 134 -5.81 -19.81 0.78
CA VAL A 134 -6.28 -21.01 1.52
C VAL A 134 -7.54 -21.51 0.86
N ASN A 135 -7.52 -22.73 0.31
CA ASN A 135 -8.61 -23.29 -0.49
C ASN A 135 -9.14 -22.28 -1.53
N GLY A 136 -8.23 -21.65 -2.26
CA GLY A 136 -8.49 -20.64 -3.28
C GLY A 136 -9.01 -19.29 -2.75
N ALA A 137 -9.14 -19.11 -1.44
CA ALA A 137 -9.56 -17.86 -0.82
C ALA A 137 -8.33 -17.02 -0.40
N ILE A 138 -8.38 -15.72 -0.69
CA ILE A 138 -7.31 -14.77 -0.30
C ILE A 138 -7.52 -14.40 1.17
N VAL A 139 -6.52 -14.67 2.00
CA VAL A 139 -6.54 -14.46 3.45
C VAL A 139 -5.30 -13.66 3.87
N ALA A 140 -5.50 -12.46 4.41
CA ALA A 140 -4.41 -11.66 4.96
C ALA A 140 -4.20 -11.93 6.45
N GLN A 141 -2.94 -11.97 6.88
CA GLN A 141 -2.50 -12.21 8.27
C GLN A 141 -1.73 -11.02 8.85
#